data_AF-A0A432ZH19-F1
#
_entry.id   AF-A0A432ZH19-F1
#
_cell.length_a   1.000
_cell.length_b   1.000
_cell.length_c   1.000
_cell.angle_alpha   90.00
_cell.angle_beta   90.00
_cell.angle_gamma   90.00
#
_symmetry.space_group_name_H-M   'P 1'
#
loop_
_entity.id
_entity.type
_entity.pdbx_description
1 polymer ?
#
loop_
_entity_poly.entity_id
_entity_poly.type
_entity_poly.pdbx_seq_one_letter_code
_entity_poly.pdbx_strand_id
1 'polypeptide(L)' 'MCKYYVIAGIADNGIQTRFIHVDGCDKLKSSAMPMSLGELHSKLHALELARCTFHDAKLCPHCCIDNQFQNAHN' A
#
# COMPACT_ATOMS: atom_id res chain seq x y z
N MET A 1 12.50 9.24 -0.03
CA MET A 1 12.09 8.09 0.79
C MET A 1 10.64 8.32 1.18
N CYS A 2 9.81 7.28 1.22
CA CYS A 2 8.40 7.40 1.62
C CYS A 2 8.13 6.48 2.80
N LYS A 3 7.23 6.89 3.69
CA LYS A 3 6.78 6.05 4.79
C LYS A 3 5.64 5.15 4.33
N TYR A 4 5.73 3.87 4.65
CA TYR A 4 4.76 2.85 4.21
C TYR A 4 4.05 2.21 5.40
N TYR A 5 2.81 1.80 5.15
CA TYR A 5 1.94 1.19 6.15
C TYR A 5 1.20 0.00 5.55
N VAL A 6 0.82 -0.96 6.39
CA VAL A 6 0.02 -2.11 6.03
C VAL A 6 -1.33 -2.03 6.74
N ILE A 7 -2.40 -2.25 6.00
CA ILE A 7 -3.77 -2.31 6.52
C ILE A 7 -4.43 -3.61 6.06
N ALA A 8 -5.14 -4.30 6.95
CA ALA A 8 -6.01 -5.41 6.57
C ALA A 8 -7.28 -4.88 5.87
N GLY A 9 -7.59 -5.42 4.70
CA GLY A 9 -8.80 -5.11 3.94
C GLY A 9 -9.37 -6.36 3.27
N ILE A 10 -10.37 -6.17 2.42
CA ILE A 10 -10.99 -7.23 1.62
C ILE A 10 -10.72 -6.92 0.15
N ALA A 11 -10.14 -7.87 -0.59
CA ALA A 11 -9.97 -7.75 -2.04
C ALA A 11 -11.30 -8.00 -2.78
N ASP A 12 -11.35 -7.65 -4.06
CA ASP A 12 -12.55 -7.79 -4.89
C ASP A 12 -13.09 -9.23 -4.98
N ASN A 13 -12.23 -10.21 -4.72
CA ASN A 13 -12.59 -11.63 -4.65
C ASN A 13 -13.13 -12.06 -3.27
N GLY A 14 -13.40 -11.12 -2.36
CA GLY A 14 -13.89 -11.37 -1.01
C GLY A 14 -12.84 -11.89 -0.02
N ILE A 15 -11.58 -12.06 -0.45
CA ILE A 15 -10.52 -12.60 0.40
C ILE A 15 -9.90 -11.48 1.24
N GLN A 16 -9.71 -11.75 2.54
CA GLN A 16 -8.95 -10.86 3.41
C GLN A 16 -7.51 -10.76 2.93
N THR A 17 -7.04 -9.54 2.68
CA THR A 17 -5.70 -9.28 2.15
C THR A 17 -5.11 -8.05 2.85
N ARG A 18 -3.78 -7.98 2.92
CA ARG A 18 -3.08 -6.84 3.48
C ARG A 18 -2.70 -5.88 2.36
N PHE A 19 -3.15 -4.64 2.43
CA PHE A 19 -2.81 -3.60 1.47
C PHE A 19 -1.71 -2.70 2.01
N ILE A 20 -0.72 -2.43 1.17
CA ILE A 20 0.39 -1.52 1.47
C ILE A 20 0.03 -0.13 0.95
N HIS A 21 0.03 0.82 1.86
CA HIS A 21 -0.28 2.22 1.62
C HIS A 21 0.96 3.06 1.84
N VAL A 22 1.11 4.11 1.03
CA VAL A 22 2.06 5.19 1.30
C VAL A 22 1.43 6.20 2.26
N ASP A 23 2.25 6.86 3.07
CA ASP A 23 1.86 8.02 3.87
C ASP A 23 1.10 9.04 3.01
N GLY A 24 0.00 9.57 3.56
CA GLY A 24 -0.91 10.48 2.83
C GLY A 24 -2.05 9.79 2.07
N CYS A 25 -2.09 8.45 1.98
CA CYS A 25 -3.23 7.76 1.37
C CYS A 25 -4.52 7.97 2.19
N ASP A 26 -5.64 8.35 1.55
CA ASP A 26 -6.90 8.58 2.25
C ASP A 26 -7.46 7.32 2.94
N LYS A 27 -7.15 6.13 2.41
CA LYS A 27 -7.52 4.85 3.04
C LYS A 27 -6.83 4.62 4.38
N LEU A 28 -5.70 5.30 4.66
CA LEU A 28 -5.06 5.26 5.98
C LEU A 28 -5.89 5.98 7.05
N LYS A 29 -6.55 7.09 6.70
CA LYS A 29 -7.35 7.90 7.63
C LYS A 29 -8.55 7.14 8.19
N SER A 30 -9.07 6.18 7.42
CA SER A 30 -10.23 5.38 7.79
C SER A 30 -9.86 4.04 8.45
N SER A 31 -8.57 3.74 8.63
CA SER A 31 -8.13 2.50 9.25
C SER A 31 -7.88 2.68 10.74
N ALA A 32 -8.46 1.81 11.56
CA ALA A 32 -8.33 1.87 13.00
C ALA A 32 -6.89 1.60 13.50
N MET A 33 -6.09 0.81 12.78
CA MET A 33 -4.73 0.42 13.19
C MET A 33 -3.83 0.05 11.99
N PRO A 34 -3.25 1.03 11.28
CA PRO A 34 -2.23 0.76 10.28
C PRO A 34 -0.91 0.32 10.93
N MET A 35 -0.30 -0.75 10.42
CA MET A 35 1.03 -1.19 10.84
C MET A 35 2.10 -0.47 10.01
N SER A 36 3.04 0.24 10.65
CA SER A 36 4.12 0.93 9.95
C SER A 36 5.19 -0.07 9.48
N LEU A 37 5.58 0.00 8.19
CA LEU A 37 6.75 -0.67 7.63
C LEU A 37 8.03 0.18 7.72
N GLY A 38 7.89 1.46 8.08
CA GLY A 38 8.99 2.42 8.16
C GLY A 38 9.17 3.23 6.88
N GLU A 39 10.28 3.97 6.82
CA GLU A 39 10.68 4.76 5.66
C GLU A 39 11.49 3.91 4.70
N LEU A 40 10.99 3.75 3.47
CA LEU A 40 11.60 2.89 2.46
C LEU A 40 11.82 3.65 1.15
N HIS A 41 12.79 3.16 0.38
CA HIS A 41 13.20 3.78 -0.88
C HIS A 41 12.23 3.56 -2.03
N SER A 42 11.48 2.45 -2.03
CA SER A 42 10.58 2.10 -3.12
C SER A 42 9.36 1.31 -2.64
N LYS A 43 8.28 1.37 -3.43
CA LYS A 43 7.06 0.57 -3.22
C LYS A 43 7.35 -0.93 -3.29
N LEU A 44 8.30 -1.33 -4.15
CA LEU A 44 8.70 -2.73 -4.31
C LEU A 44 9.36 -3.26 -3.02
N HIS A 45 10.29 -2.51 -2.45
CA HIS A 45 10.95 -2.90 -1.20
C HIS A 45 9.94 -2.96 -0.04
N ALA A 46 8.96 -2.05 0.00
CA ALA A 46 7.85 -2.12 0.96
C ALA A 46 7.00 -3.39 0.77
N LEU A 47 6.76 -3.82 -0.46
CA LEU A 47 6.05 -5.05 -0.78
C LEU A 47 6.81 -6.30 -0.36
N GLU A 48 8.10 -6.36 -0.66
CA GLU A 48 8.98 -7.46 -0.25
C GLU A 48 9.01 -7.60 1.27
N LEU A 49 9.22 -6.48 1.98
CA LEU A 49 9.22 -6.46 3.44
C LEU A 49 7.88 -6.89 4.03
N ALA A 50 6.76 -6.37 3.49
CA ALA A 50 5.44 -6.77 3.94
C ALA A 50 5.18 -8.27 3.70
N ARG A 51 5.64 -8.82 2.58
CA ARG A 51 5.48 -10.23 2.23
C ARG A 51 6.29 -11.18 3.09
N CYS A 52 7.40 -10.73 3.68
CA CYS A 52 8.14 -11.51 4.68
C CYS A 52 7.28 -11.81 5.93
N THR A 53 6.32 -10.94 6.27
CA THR A 53 5.43 -11.12 7.43
C THR A 53 4.02 -11.57 7.03
N PHE A 54 3.52 -11.06 5.90
CA PHE A 54 2.15 -11.25 5.40
C PHE A 54 2.21 -11.72 3.94
N HIS A 55 2.18 -13.03 3.72
CA HIS A 55 2.34 -13.60 2.38
C HIS A 55 1.31 -13.10 1.35
N ASP A 56 0.12 -12.74 1.82
CA ASP A 56 -1.01 -12.18 1.06
C ASP A 56 -0.94 -10.65 0.90
N ALA A 57 0.18 -10.00 1.25
CA ALA A 57 0.34 -8.57 1.07
C ALA A 57 0.36 -8.18 -0.42
N LYS A 58 -0.35 -7.09 -0.71
CA LYS A 58 -0.50 -6.48 -2.03
C LYS A 58 -0.34 -4.97 -1.91
N LEU A 59 0.09 -4.33 -2.98
CA LEU A 59 0.10 -2.86 -3.02
C LEU A 59 -1.33 -2.34 -3.11
N CYS A 60 -1.61 -1.22 -2.43
CA CYS A 60 -2.87 -0.53 -2.58
C CYS A 60 -3.00 -0.01 -4.03
N PRO A 61 -4.08 -0.33 -4.77
CA PRO A 61 -4.26 0.15 -6.14
C PRO A 61 -4.28 1.68 -6.23
N HIS A 62 -4.80 2.38 -5.20
CA HIS A 62 -4.79 3.85 -5.16
C HIS A 62 -3.39 4.42 -4.99
N CYS A 63 -2.49 3.71 -4.30
CA CYS A 63 -1.10 4.13 -4.15
C CYS A 63 -0.22 3.66 -5.31
N CYS A 64 -0.67 2.66 -6.09
CA CYS A 64 0.00 2.15 -7.28
C CYS A 64 -0.18 3.02 -8.51
N ILE A 65 -1.30 3.73 -8.62
CA ILE A 65 -1.48 4.71 -9.67
C ILE A 65 -0.55 5.88 -9.32
N ASP A 66 0.66 5.86 -9.87
CA ASP A 66 1.47 7.06 -9.88
C ASP A 66 0.65 8.12 -10.63
N ASN A 67 0.25 9.19 -9.95
CA ASN A 67 -0.38 10.37 -10.55
C ASN A 67 0.47 11.00 -11.68
N GLN A 68 1.65 10.45 -11.98
CA GLN A 68 2.45 10.79 -13.16
C GLN A 68 1.99 10.09 -14.45
N PHE A 69 1.18 9.02 -14.40
CA PHE A 69 0.68 8.35 -15.62
C PHE A 69 -0.62 8.96 -16.17
N GLN A 70 -1.32 9.81 -15.42
CA GLN A 70 -2.54 10.48 -15.93
C GLN A 70 -2.26 11.78 -16.71
N ASN A 71 -1.04 12.33 -16.66
CA ASN A 71 -0.68 13.56 -17.40
C ASN A 71 0.15 13.32 -18.67
N ALA A 72 0.35 12.07 -19.10
CA ALA A 72 1.07 11.75 -20.34
C ALA A 72 0.16 11.60 -21.58
N HIS A 73 -1.13 11.93 -21.46
CA HIS A 73 -2.08 11.98 -22.58
C HIS A 73 -2.89 13.29 -22.53
N ASN A 74 -2.24 14.39 -22.92
CA ASN A 74 -2.89 15.58 -23.50
C ASN A 74 -1.92 16.24 -24.49
#